data_AF-A0A8J6HNH8-F1
#
_entry.id   AF-A0A8J6HNH8-F1
#
_cell.length_a   1.000
_cell.length_b   1.000
_cell.length_c   1.000
_cell.angle_alpha   90.00
_cell.angle_beta   90.00
_cell.angle_gamma   90.00
#
_symmetry.space_group_name_H-M   'P 1'
#
loop_
_entity.id
_entity.type
_entity.pdbx_description
1 polymer ?
#
loop_
_entity_poly.entity_id
_entity_poly.type
_entity_poly.pdbx_seq_one_letter_code
_entity_poly.pdbx_strand_id
1 'polypeptide(L)'
;MEYFNSEMYQDIVDDIAEQYTCDVADLQKLWNSVTGYMETNIKNTYTFLNGSAHLWDGHFARVNDGKAVILEDLRLLIARNDKAAQEYEKKIYKILDKMREQSTIPKLDKDLDELNKFLDSVGKLYAKHCDAEIKALNKYHKLVDQGIELLISEIDRFLNETSMNDNRHRSWESVPPGAKEPERPVNDDNDDLIPHQMKCCQFQVDAVNNWMFGLWEAIRLYMVTCRKELNDEANRWMGNTIGKLKKRLEVRLATHKPRYPRVKTMIYEVRLKELQDHLNQLDRLEETVNRYAADSHSFNSISKESRAETLDDYKTRLAEIEEKMKKAKKSLQVASLIEQAKTITEETKQTIEQSFAENHEVIDDNFKRINQMICHFSNSIKLFSEEGNYSRDEAKLFKKKIAKIRKTIPKKEKKAVDEYHAGKPIIVQTFVNLREPIFRRLEISKKEFEHNEETCAKVKALQGKIRNFASDTKFKIHRLDACIDYYECMSKVDLWKRKHFDIMKDAVQECLDKLKELVDLLIGGQSRTGESYIFQLNKLIDDSFRQIKAVAQSVPKLPPKLYST
;
A
#
# COMPACT_ATOMS: atom_id res chain seq x y z
N MET A 1 -91.64 63.96 -93.00
CA MET A 1 -90.47 63.94 -93.91
C MET A 1 -90.94 63.37 -95.24
N GLU A 2 -91.72 64.13 -96.01
CA GLU A 2 -92.23 63.72 -97.34
C GLU A 2 -91.80 64.70 -98.45
N TYR A 3 -90.88 65.63 -98.14
CA TYR A 3 -90.41 66.69 -99.05
C TYR A 3 -89.03 66.41 -99.69
N PHE A 4 -88.59 65.14 -99.70
CA PHE A 4 -87.32 64.72 -100.31
C PHE A 4 -87.50 63.65 -101.42
N ASN A 5 -88.69 63.54 -102.03
CA ASN A 5 -88.90 62.74 -103.25
C ASN A 5 -88.72 63.60 -104.52
N SER A 6 -87.56 64.24 -104.65
CA SER A 6 -87.16 64.86 -105.92
C SER A 6 -86.17 63.90 -106.59
N GLU A 7 -86.51 63.43 -107.80
CA GLU A 7 -85.64 62.59 -108.66
C GLU A 7 -84.20 63.15 -108.77
N MET A 8 -84.02 64.46 -108.53
CA MET A 8 -82.72 65.13 -108.58
C MET A 8 -81.73 64.74 -107.47
N TYR A 9 -82.19 64.17 -106.35
CA TYR A 9 -81.33 63.77 -105.23
C TYR A 9 -81.17 62.25 -105.11
N GLN A 10 -81.89 61.45 -105.91
CA GLN A 10 -81.83 59.99 -105.84
C GLN A 10 -80.45 59.47 -106.26
N ASP A 11 -79.88 59.97 -107.36
CA ASP A 11 -78.53 59.63 -107.80
C ASP A 11 -77.47 59.98 -106.75
N ILE A 12 -77.61 61.12 -106.06
CA ILE A 12 -76.70 61.53 -104.98
C ILE A 12 -76.84 60.61 -103.76
N VAL A 13 -78.07 60.21 -103.42
CA VAL A 13 -78.33 59.26 -102.32
C VAL A 13 -77.80 57.87 -102.66
N ASP A 14 -77.92 57.43 -103.92
CA ASP A 14 -77.42 56.14 -104.41
C ASP A 14 -75.88 56.13 -104.47
N ASP A 15 -75.24 57.20 -104.96
CA ASP A 15 -73.77 57.38 -104.94
C ASP A 15 -73.24 57.40 -103.49
N ILE A 16 -73.92 58.11 -102.59
CA ILE A 16 -73.57 58.13 -101.17
C ILE A 16 -73.76 56.73 -100.55
N ALA A 17 -74.83 56.02 -100.88
CA ALA A 17 -75.06 54.66 -100.39
C ALA A 17 -74.02 53.66 -100.92
N GLU A 18 -73.59 53.79 -102.17
CA GLU A 18 -72.53 52.97 -102.76
C GLU A 18 -71.17 53.26 -102.10
N GLN A 19 -70.85 54.53 -101.87
CA GLN A 19 -69.64 54.95 -101.14
C GLN A 19 -69.64 54.39 -99.71
N TYR A 20 -70.73 54.56 -98.96
CA TYR A 20 -70.85 53.98 -97.61
C TYR A 20 -70.77 52.46 -97.61
N THR A 21 -71.31 51.79 -98.64
CA THR A 21 -71.21 50.33 -98.76
C THR A 21 -69.76 49.89 -99.00
N CYS A 22 -69.01 50.62 -99.83
CA CYS A 22 -67.58 50.40 -100.02
C CYS A 22 -66.79 50.65 -98.73
N ASP A 23 -67.06 51.76 -98.04
CA ASP A 23 -66.38 52.13 -96.79
C ASP A 23 -66.65 51.12 -95.68
N VAL A 24 -67.89 50.65 -95.53
CA VAL A 24 -68.25 49.59 -94.57
C VAL A 24 -67.54 48.28 -94.93
N ALA A 25 -67.45 47.92 -96.21
CA ALA A 25 -66.74 46.71 -96.63
C ALA A 25 -65.24 46.79 -96.35
N ASP A 26 -64.62 47.96 -96.54
CA ASP A 26 -63.20 48.17 -96.27
C ASP A 26 -62.90 48.25 -94.77
N LEU A 27 -63.79 48.86 -93.98
CA LEU A 27 -63.73 48.78 -92.52
C LEU A 27 -63.88 47.35 -92.03
N GLN A 28 -64.78 46.55 -92.60
CA GLN A 28 -64.93 45.14 -92.21
C GLN A 28 -63.68 44.32 -92.56
N LYS A 29 -63.06 44.55 -93.72
CA LYS A 29 -61.79 43.92 -94.09
C LYS A 29 -60.67 44.33 -93.14
N LEU A 30 -60.57 45.62 -92.81
CA LEU A 30 -59.59 46.13 -91.85
C LEU A 30 -59.81 45.51 -90.47
N TRP A 31 -61.06 45.39 -90.01
CA TRP A 31 -61.40 44.79 -88.73
C TRP A 31 -61.01 43.32 -88.68
N ASN A 32 -61.38 42.55 -89.71
CA ASN A 32 -61.04 41.14 -89.80
C ASN A 32 -59.51 40.93 -89.86
N SER A 33 -58.79 41.84 -90.52
CA SER A 33 -57.33 41.84 -90.56
C SER A 33 -56.72 42.11 -89.18
N VAL A 34 -57.17 43.17 -88.49
CA VAL A 34 -56.67 43.55 -87.16
C VAL A 34 -57.01 42.50 -86.11
N THR A 35 -58.24 41.97 -86.11
CA THR A 35 -58.68 40.92 -85.17
C THR A 35 -57.97 39.60 -85.43
N GLY A 36 -57.84 39.16 -86.69
CA GLY A 36 -57.09 37.95 -87.04
C GLY A 36 -55.59 38.07 -86.67
N TYR A 37 -55.00 39.25 -86.86
CA TYR A 37 -53.64 39.55 -86.39
C TYR A 37 -53.54 39.50 -84.87
N MET A 38 -54.50 40.11 -84.16
CA MET A 38 -54.56 40.10 -82.69
C MET A 38 -54.68 38.68 -82.12
N GLU A 39 -55.61 37.87 -82.63
CA GLU A 39 -55.80 36.48 -82.19
C GLU A 39 -54.54 35.64 -82.40
N THR A 40 -53.93 35.77 -83.58
CA THR A 40 -52.66 35.09 -83.90
C THR A 40 -51.56 35.53 -82.94
N ASN A 41 -51.45 36.84 -82.67
CA ASN A 41 -50.43 37.37 -81.78
C ASN A 41 -50.63 36.92 -80.32
N ILE A 42 -51.87 36.97 -79.81
CA ILE A 42 -52.19 36.50 -78.46
C ILE A 42 -51.84 35.02 -78.32
N LYS A 43 -52.19 34.19 -79.32
CA LYS A 43 -51.85 32.76 -79.31
C LYS A 43 -50.34 32.51 -79.33
N ASN A 44 -49.61 33.26 -80.15
CA ASN A 44 -48.15 33.16 -80.24
C ASN A 44 -47.50 33.60 -78.92
N THR A 45 -47.94 34.73 -78.37
CA THR A 45 -47.47 35.28 -77.08
C THR A 45 -47.76 34.29 -75.95
N TYR A 46 -48.97 33.72 -75.88
CA TYR A 46 -49.30 32.71 -74.89
C TYR A 46 -48.41 31.47 -75.00
N THR A 47 -48.21 30.96 -76.22
CA THR A 47 -47.36 29.78 -76.47
C THR A 47 -45.90 30.07 -76.09
N PHE A 48 -45.39 31.24 -76.46
CA PHE A 48 -44.05 31.69 -76.10
C PHE A 48 -43.89 31.81 -74.58
N LEU A 49 -44.82 32.48 -73.90
CA LEU A 49 -44.77 32.66 -72.45
C LEU A 49 -44.85 31.33 -71.72
N ASN A 50 -45.77 30.45 -72.13
CA ASN A 50 -45.91 29.12 -71.56
C ASN A 50 -44.64 28.29 -71.77
N GLY A 51 -44.03 28.33 -72.96
CA GLY A 51 -42.76 27.65 -73.23
C GLY A 51 -41.60 28.22 -72.42
N SER A 52 -41.49 29.55 -72.33
CA SER A 52 -40.44 30.23 -71.58
C SER A 52 -40.53 29.97 -70.07
N ALA A 53 -41.74 29.87 -69.51
CA ALA A 53 -41.96 29.57 -68.10
C ALA A 53 -41.44 28.18 -67.71
N HIS A 54 -41.53 27.20 -68.60
CA HIS A 54 -41.13 25.80 -68.34
C HIS A 54 -39.68 25.48 -68.70
N LEU A 55 -38.94 26.45 -69.24
CA LEU A 55 -37.58 26.23 -69.74
C LEU A 55 -36.62 25.77 -68.63
N TRP A 56 -36.84 26.25 -67.41
CA TRP A 56 -35.98 25.97 -66.26
C TRP A 56 -36.40 24.77 -65.41
N ASP A 57 -37.65 24.31 -65.52
CA ASP A 57 -38.19 23.25 -64.68
C ASP A 57 -37.38 21.96 -64.81
N GLY A 58 -37.06 21.57 -66.06
CA GLY A 58 -36.25 20.40 -66.35
C GLY A 58 -34.84 20.51 -65.77
N HIS A 59 -34.22 21.70 -65.83
CA HIS A 59 -32.89 21.92 -65.25
C HIS A 59 -32.91 21.83 -63.72
N PHE A 60 -33.87 22.49 -63.06
CA PHE A 60 -33.99 22.43 -61.61
C PHE A 60 -34.26 21.01 -61.11
N ALA A 61 -35.08 20.23 -61.81
CA ALA A 61 -35.29 18.81 -61.52
C ALA A 61 -33.97 18.04 -61.61
N ARG A 62 -33.23 18.16 -62.72
CA ARG A 62 -31.93 17.48 -62.92
C ARG A 62 -30.88 17.86 -61.87
N VAL A 63 -30.80 19.13 -61.49
CA VAL A 63 -29.89 19.60 -60.43
C VAL A 63 -30.27 19.01 -59.07
N ASN A 64 -31.57 18.97 -58.75
CA ASN A 64 -32.05 18.40 -57.50
C ASN A 64 -31.82 16.88 -57.45
N ASP A 65 -32.06 16.17 -58.54
CA ASP A 65 -31.77 14.74 -58.65
C ASP A 65 -30.27 14.48 -58.52
N GLY A 66 -29.44 15.30 -59.16
CA GLY A 66 -27.98 15.25 -59.03
C GLY A 66 -27.52 15.46 -57.59
N LYS A 67 -28.11 16.42 -56.86
CA LYS A 67 -27.85 16.61 -55.42
C LYS A 67 -28.27 15.38 -54.62
N ALA A 68 -29.46 14.83 -54.87
CA ALA A 68 -29.99 13.68 -54.16
C ALA A 68 -29.10 12.44 -54.32
N VAL A 69 -28.68 12.14 -55.56
CA VAL A 69 -27.76 11.02 -55.85
C VAL A 69 -26.44 11.18 -55.10
N ILE A 70 -25.86 12.38 -55.10
CA ILE A 70 -24.57 12.64 -54.43
C ILE A 70 -24.69 12.56 -52.91
N LEU A 71 -25.80 13.04 -52.34
CA LEU A 71 -26.08 12.93 -50.92
C LEU A 71 -26.25 11.47 -50.48
N GLU A 72 -26.89 10.64 -51.30
CA GLU A 72 -27.02 9.21 -51.03
C GLU A 72 -25.68 8.48 -51.14
N ASP A 73 -24.87 8.77 -52.16
CA ASP A 73 -23.50 8.27 -52.31
C ASP A 73 -22.65 8.61 -51.08
N LEU A 74 -22.75 9.86 -50.59
CA LEU A 74 -22.08 10.30 -49.37
C LEU A 74 -22.58 9.54 -48.15
N ARG A 75 -23.90 9.36 -48.00
CA ARG A 75 -24.50 8.63 -46.88
C ARG A 75 -23.96 7.20 -46.80
N LEU A 76 -23.92 6.50 -47.93
CA LEU A 76 -23.39 5.14 -48.03
C LEU A 76 -21.90 5.08 -47.72
N LEU A 77 -21.12 6.03 -48.24
CA LEU A 77 -19.68 6.12 -47.98
C LEU A 77 -19.41 6.36 -46.49
N ILE A 78 -20.15 7.26 -45.86
CA ILE A 78 -20.06 7.56 -44.42
C ILE A 78 -20.39 6.31 -43.59
N ALA A 79 -21.47 5.60 -43.91
CA ALA A 79 -21.84 4.38 -43.20
C ALA A 79 -20.74 3.30 -43.30
N ARG A 80 -20.14 3.14 -44.49
CA ARG A 80 -19.01 2.22 -44.70
C ARG A 80 -17.77 2.63 -43.89
N ASN A 81 -17.46 3.92 -43.91
CA ASN A 81 -16.34 4.52 -43.17
C ASN A 81 -16.51 4.32 -41.65
N ASP A 82 -17.73 4.48 -41.13
CA ASP A 82 -18.04 4.28 -39.72
C ASP A 82 -17.91 2.81 -39.31
N LYS A 83 -18.34 1.86 -40.16
CA LYS A 83 -18.10 0.44 -39.94
C LYS A 83 -16.60 0.10 -39.87
N ALA A 84 -15.78 0.71 -40.73
CA ALA A 84 -14.33 0.53 -40.68
C ALA A 84 -13.72 1.09 -39.38
N ALA A 85 -14.21 2.25 -38.90
CA ALA A 85 -13.78 2.82 -37.63
C ALA A 85 -14.17 1.91 -36.44
N GLN A 86 -15.37 1.33 -36.44
CA GLN A 86 -15.81 0.39 -35.40
C GLN A 86 -14.90 -0.83 -35.25
N GLU A 87 -14.32 -1.34 -36.34
CA GLU A 87 -13.35 -2.44 -36.26
C GLU A 87 -12.05 -2.05 -35.53
N TYR A 88 -11.61 -0.80 -35.67
CA TYR A 88 -10.51 -0.27 -34.86
C TYR A 88 -10.91 -0.07 -33.40
N GLU A 89 -12.15 0.38 -33.14
CA GLU A 89 -12.66 0.50 -31.77
C GLU A 89 -12.65 -0.84 -31.04
N LYS A 90 -13.10 -1.92 -31.68
CA LYS A 90 -13.02 -3.28 -31.10
C LYS A 90 -11.58 -3.67 -30.73
N LYS A 91 -10.60 -3.35 -31.59
CA LYS A 91 -9.18 -3.60 -31.32
C LYS A 91 -8.68 -2.78 -30.14
N ILE A 92 -9.06 -1.51 -30.07
CA ILE A 92 -8.74 -0.62 -28.94
C ILE A 92 -9.30 -1.23 -27.64
N TYR A 93 -10.58 -1.57 -27.58
CA TYR A 93 -11.20 -2.15 -26.38
C TYR A 93 -10.49 -3.41 -25.91
N LYS A 94 -10.16 -4.33 -26.82
CA LYS A 94 -9.42 -5.55 -26.50
C LYS A 94 -8.07 -5.26 -25.85
N ILE A 95 -7.35 -4.23 -26.33
CA ILE A 95 -6.06 -3.85 -25.74
C ILE A 95 -6.25 -3.14 -24.41
N LEU A 96 -7.29 -2.30 -24.26
CA LEU A 96 -7.60 -1.66 -22.98
C LEU A 96 -7.86 -2.71 -21.89
N ASP A 97 -8.63 -3.75 -22.19
CA ASP A 97 -8.88 -4.85 -21.24
C ASP A 97 -7.61 -5.62 -20.92
N LYS A 98 -6.77 -5.89 -21.94
CA LYS A 98 -5.46 -6.52 -21.74
C LYS A 98 -4.53 -5.66 -20.86
N MET A 99 -4.55 -4.34 -21.02
CA MET A 99 -3.74 -3.41 -20.21
C MET A 99 -4.19 -3.43 -18.75
N ARG A 100 -5.49 -3.44 -18.48
CA ARG A 100 -6.04 -3.51 -17.11
C ARG A 100 -5.55 -4.74 -16.36
N GLU A 101 -5.45 -5.87 -17.05
CA GLU A 101 -5.04 -7.14 -16.44
C GLU A 101 -3.56 -7.47 -16.65
N GLN A 102 -2.74 -6.51 -17.08
CA GLN A 102 -1.38 -6.84 -17.48
C GLN A 102 -0.52 -7.23 -16.26
N SER A 103 0.35 -8.24 -16.44
CA SER A 103 1.06 -8.90 -15.33
C SER A 103 2.39 -8.26 -14.93
N THR A 104 2.97 -7.43 -15.80
CA THR A 104 4.32 -6.88 -15.64
C THR A 104 4.44 -5.53 -16.34
N ILE A 105 5.22 -4.61 -15.77
CA ILE A 105 5.44 -3.26 -16.31
C ILE A 105 5.89 -3.28 -17.79
N PRO A 106 6.89 -4.08 -18.23
CA PRO A 106 7.34 -4.04 -19.64
C PRO A 106 6.27 -4.49 -20.64
N LYS A 107 5.38 -5.41 -20.24
CA LYS A 107 4.26 -5.81 -21.09
C LYS A 107 3.18 -4.71 -21.13
N LEU A 108 2.99 -3.98 -20.04
CA LEU A 108 2.03 -2.87 -19.96
C LEU A 108 2.49 -1.71 -20.85
N ASP A 109 3.78 -1.37 -20.83
CA ASP A 109 4.40 -0.37 -21.73
C ASP A 109 4.20 -0.75 -23.19
N LYS A 110 4.48 -2.01 -23.53
CA LYS A 110 4.29 -2.55 -24.88
C LYS A 110 2.84 -2.43 -25.35
N ASP A 111 1.88 -2.73 -24.48
CA ASP A 111 0.45 -2.65 -24.82
C ASP A 111 -0.01 -1.18 -24.96
N LEU A 112 0.54 -0.25 -24.17
CA LEU A 112 0.30 1.20 -24.34
C LEU A 112 0.81 1.69 -25.70
N ASP A 113 2.02 1.28 -26.10
CA ASP A 113 2.59 1.63 -27.41
C ASP A 113 1.76 1.07 -28.56
N GLU A 114 1.30 -0.18 -28.43
CA GLU A 114 0.41 -0.81 -29.41
C GLU A 114 -0.92 -0.06 -29.51
N LEU A 115 -1.51 0.33 -28.38
CA LEU A 115 -2.73 1.11 -28.33
C LEU A 115 -2.55 2.49 -29.01
N ASN A 116 -1.46 3.19 -28.71
CA ASN A 116 -1.17 4.49 -29.32
C ASN A 116 -1.06 4.38 -30.85
N LYS A 117 -0.46 3.30 -31.37
CA LYS A 117 -0.44 3.03 -32.83
C LYS A 117 -1.85 2.83 -33.40
N PHE A 118 -2.76 2.18 -32.67
CA PHE A 118 -4.15 2.05 -33.10
C PHE A 118 -4.90 3.39 -33.06
N LEU A 119 -4.69 4.20 -32.01
CA LEU A 119 -5.27 5.54 -31.94
C LEU A 119 -4.76 6.43 -33.08
N ASP A 120 -3.46 6.38 -33.41
CA ASP A 120 -2.89 7.12 -34.54
C ASP A 120 -3.51 6.67 -35.87
N SER A 121 -3.71 5.36 -36.01
CA SER A 121 -4.35 4.78 -37.19
C SER A 121 -5.80 5.27 -37.35
N VAL A 122 -6.56 5.39 -36.26
CA VAL A 122 -7.92 5.95 -36.28
C VAL A 122 -7.92 7.43 -36.66
N GLY A 123 -6.98 8.22 -36.13
CA GLY A 123 -6.84 9.63 -36.51
C GLY A 123 -6.55 9.81 -38.01
N LYS A 124 -5.62 9.01 -38.55
CA LYS A 124 -5.32 8.97 -39.99
C LYS A 124 -6.50 8.48 -40.82
N LEU A 125 -7.24 7.50 -40.31
CA LEU A 125 -8.43 6.95 -40.96
C LEU A 125 -9.51 8.04 -41.13
N TYR A 126 -9.78 8.85 -40.11
CA TYR A 126 -10.74 9.95 -40.22
C TYR A 126 -10.36 10.99 -41.28
N ALA A 127 -9.07 11.36 -41.37
CA ALA A 127 -8.60 12.26 -42.41
C ALA A 127 -8.81 11.65 -43.81
N LYS A 128 -8.42 10.38 -44.00
CA LYS A 128 -8.60 9.65 -45.26
C LYS A 128 -10.08 9.53 -45.66
N HIS A 129 -10.97 9.30 -44.70
CA HIS A 129 -12.42 9.24 -44.92
C HIS A 129 -12.96 10.58 -45.42
N CYS A 130 -12.59 11.69 -44.76
CA CYS A 130 -12.97 13.04 -45.18
C CYS A 130 -12.49 13.34 -46.61
N ASP A 131 -11.24 13.02 -46.94
CA ASP A 131 -10.70 13.22 -48.28
C ASP A 131 -11.44 12.41 -49.35
N ALA A 132 -11.82 11.17 -49.04
CA ALA A 132 -12.61 10.34 -49.94
C ALA A 132 -14.01 10.90 -50.18
N GLU A 133 -14.65 11.43 -49.14
CA GLU A 133 -15.98 12.06 -49.21
C GLU A 133 -15.93 13.37 -50.02
N ILE A 134 -14.89 14.20 -49.83
CA ILE A 134 -14.67 15.39 -50.64
C ILE A 134 -14.44 15.01 -52.11
N LYS A 135 -13.68 13.94 -52.39
CA LYS A 135 -13.49 13.45 -53.76
C LYS A 135 -14.79 12.95 -54.40
N ALA A 136 -15.69 12.36 -53.62
CA ALA A 136 -17.00 11.92 -54.12
C ALA A 136 -17.86 13.12 -54.58
N LEU A 137 -17.76 14.28 -53.91
CA LEU A 137 -18.45 15.50 -54.31
C LEU A 137 -18.03 16.02 -55.69
N ASN A 138 -16.81 15.72 -56.17
CA ASN A 138 -16.39 16.13 -57.52
C ASN A 138 -17.23 15.49 -58.64
N LYS A 139 -17.94 14.38 -58.35
CA LYS A 139 -18.92 13.82 -59.29
C LYS A 139 -20.09 14.78 -59.55
N TYR A 140 -20.49 15.57 -58.54
CA TYR A 140 -21.58 16.54 -58.66
C TYR A 140 -21.27 17.61 -59.71
N HIS A 141 -20.04 18.12 -59.72
CA HIS A 141 -19.62 19.12 -60.71
C HIS A 141 -19.85 18.63 -62.15
N LYS A 142 -19.50 17.36 -62.42
CA LYS A 142 -19.73 16.76 -63.75
C LYS A 142 -21.21 16.65 -64.11
N LEU A 143 -22.07 16.32 -63.15
CA LEU A 143 -23.51 16.24 -63.36
C LEU A 143 -24.11 17.62 -63.63
N VAL A 144 -23.64 18.65 -62.91
CA VAL A 144 -24.06 20.04 -63.13
C VAL A 144 -23.60 20.53 -64.50
N ASP A 145 -22.33 20.31 -64.88
CA ASP A 145 -21.83 20.70 -66.20
C ASP A 145 -22.70 20.10 -67.32
N GLN A 146 -23.00 18.79 -67.24
CA GLN A 146 -23.91 18.13 -68.17
C GLN A 146 -25.32 18.73 -68.15
N GLY A 147 -25.85 19.03 -66.96
CA GLY A 147 -27.15 19.67 -66.79
C GLY A 147 -27.23 21.09 -67.35
N ILE A 148 -26.11 21.82 -67.37
CA ILE A 148 -25.95 23.14 -67.99
C ILE A 148 -25.90 23.02 -69.51
N GLU A 149 -25.12 22.08 -70.07
CA GLU A 149 -25.09 21.86 -71.54
C GLU A 149 -26.47 21.52 -72.10
N LEU A 150 -27.20 20.65 -71.39
CA LEU A 150 -28.57 20.29 -71.76
C LEU A 150 -29.49 21.51 -71.71
N LEU A 151 -29.35 22.35 -70.67
CA LEU A 151 -30.14 23.57 -70.56
C LEU A 151 -29.85 24.54 -71.71
N ILE A 152 -28.58 24.78 -72.02
CA ILE A 152 -28.18 25.64 -73.14
C ILE A 152 -28.78 25.13 -74.45
N SER A 153 -28.76 23.81 -74.67
CA SER A 153 -29.37 23.18 -75.85
C SER A 153 -30.89 23.32 -75.88
N GLU A 154 -31.55 23.20 -74.72
CA GLU A 154 -33.00 23.40 -74.58
C GLU A 154 -33.40 24.86 -74.85
N ILE A 155 -32.64 25.84 -74.36
CA ILE A 155 -32.83 27.26 -74.65
C ILE A 155 -32.62 27.53 -76.14
N ASP A 156 -31.52 27.05 -76.72
CA ASP A 156 -31.20 27.25 -78.13
C ASP A 156 -32.33 26.71 -79.02
N ARG A 157 -32.80 25.49 -78.74
CA ARG A 157 -33.95 24.91 -79.42
C ARG A 157 -35.21 25.76 -79.26
N PHE A 158 -35.52 26.20 -78.04
CA PHE A 158 -36.68 27.06 -77.77
C PHE A 158 -36.61 28.37 -78.57
N LEU A 159 -35.46 29.05 -78.59
CA LEU A 159 -35.26 30.31 -79.32
C LEU A 159 -35.36 30.11 -80.84
N ASN A 160 -34.86 28.98 -81.35
CA ASN A 160 -34.95 28.61 -82.77
C ASN A 160 -36.38 28.24 -83.20
N GLU A 161 -37.13 27.50 -82.37
CA GLU A 161 -38.54 27.14 -82.64
C GLU A 161 -39.49 28.34 -82.51
N THR A 162 -39.14 29.31 -81.65
CA THR A 162 -39.88 30.56 -81.44
C THR A 162 -39.35 31.72 -82.28
N SER A 163 -38.41 31.44 -83.20
CA SER A 163 -37.91 32.39 -84.18
C SER A 163 -39.08 33.10 -84.86
N MET A 164 -39.27 34.36 -84.49
CA MET A 164 -40.22 35.24 -85.14
C MET A 164 -39.71 35.45 -86.56
N ASN A 165 -40.45 34.93 -87.55
CA ASN A 165 -40.15 35.03 -88.98
C ASN A 165 -39.49 36.38 -89.32
N ASP A 166 -38.24 36.33 -89.76
CA ASP A 166 -37.25 37.42 -89.90
C ASP A 166 -37.65 38.56 -90.86
N ASN A 167 -38.87 38.57 -91.38
CA ASN A 167 -39.30 39.42 -92.48
C ASN A 167 -40.24 40.58 -92.10
N ARG A 168 -40.52 40.85 -90.81
CA ARG A 168 -41.44 41.95 -90.44
C ARG A 168 -41.03 42.85 -89.28
N HIS A 169 -39.82 42.73 -88.74
CA HIS A 169 -39.47 43.52 -87.56
C HIS A 169 -38.49 44.64 -87.91
N ARG A 170 -39.06 45.84 -88.08
CA ARG A 170 -38.32 47.09 -87.93
C ARG A 170 -37.68 47.06 -86.55
N SER A 171 -36.34 46.98 -86.50
CA SER A 171 -35.56 47.12 -85.26
C SER A 171 -36.14 48.27 -84.44
N TRP A 172 -36.24 48.11 -83.12
CA TRP A 172 -36.61 49.22 -82.22
C TRP A 172 -35.69 50.44 -82.40
N GLU A 173 -34.47 50.25 -82.93
CA GLU A 173 -33.52 51.32 -83.31
C GLU A 173 -33.96 52.13 -84.54
N SER A 174 -34.90 51.59 -85.33
CA SER A 174 -35.54 52.30 -86.44
C SER A 174 -36.82 53.04 -86.04
N VAL A 175 -37.18 53.04 -84.75
CA VAL A 175 -38.08 54.04 -84.17
C VAL A 175 -37.22 55.27 -83.85
N PRO A 176 -37.41 56.41 -84.55
CA PRO A 176 -36.58 57.60 -84.33
C PRO A 176 -36.61 58.01 -82.84
N PRO A 177 -35.47 58.38 -82.23
CA PRO A 177 -35.44 58.95 -80.90
C PRO A 177 -36.18 60.29 -80.95
N GLY A 178 -37.44 60.29 -80.56
CA GLY A 178 -38.37 61.41 -80.80
C GLY A 178 -39.67 61.05 -81.50
N ALA A 179 -39.99 59.77 -81.69
CA ALA A 179 -41.37 59.32 -81.87
C ALA A 179 -42.15 59.65 -80.60
N LYS A 180 -42.56 60.93 -80.50
CA LYS A 180 -43.59 61.41 -79.58
C LYS A 180 -44.77 60.43 -79.68
N GLU A 181 -45.49 60.25 -78.57
CA GLU A 181 -46.89 59.82 -78.65
C GLU A 181 -47.51 60.44 -79.90
N PRO A 182 -48.24 59.66 -80.73
CA PRO A 182 -48.84 60.21 -81.94
C PRO A 182 -49.48 61.54 -81.54
N GLU A 183 -48.92 62.64 -82.06
CA GLU A 183 -49.36 63.97 -81.68
C GLU A 183 -50.87 63.94 -81.86
N ARG A 184 -51.62 64.13 -80.76
CA ARG A 184 -53.09 64.16 -80.83
C ARG A 184 -53.42 65.10 -81.98
N PRO A 185 -54.04 64.62 -83.07
CA PRO A 185 -54.40 65.51 -84.14
C PRO A 185 -55.35 66.53 -83.54
N VAL A 186 -54.98 67.79 -83.72
CA VAL A 186 -55.88 68.92 -83.51
C VAL A 186 -57.17 68.59 -84.27
N ASN A 187 -58.30 68.63 -83.55
CA ASN A 187 -59.66 68.34 -84.02
C ASN A 187 -59.84 68.65 -85.52
N ASP A 188 -59.80 67.62 -86.36
CA ASP A 188 -60.50 67.63 -87.64
C ASP A 188 -61.74 66.76 -87.43
N ASP A 189 -62.88 67.44 -87.34
CA ASP A 189 -63.98 67.06 -86.45
C ASP A 189 -65.00 66.12 -87.12
N ASN A 190 -64.66 65.31 -88.14
CA ASN A 190 -65.69 64.35 -88.61
C ASN A 190 -65.37 63.03 -89.33
N ASP A 191 -64.24 62.72 -89.98
CA ASP A 191 -64.31 61.63 -90.98
C ASP A 191 -63.56 60.30 -90.76
N ASP A 192 -62.85 60.04 -89.65
CA ASP A 192 -62.13 58.74 -89.54
C ASP A 192 -61.94 58.15 -88.11
N LEU A 193 -62.91 58.35 -87.21
CA LEU A 193 -62.80 57.89 -85.81
C LEU A 193 -62.65 56.36 -85.70
N ILE A 194 -63.41 55.60 -86.50
CA ILE A 194 -63.43 54.13 -86.46
C ILE A 194 -62.10 53.54 -86.98
N PRO A 195 -61.62 53.85 -88.20
CA PRO A 195 -60.32 53.34 -88.66
C PRO A 195 -59.14 53.79 -87.79
N HIS A 196 -59.22 54.97 -87.15
CA HIS A 196 -58.22 55.40 -86.16
C HIS A 196 -58.21 54.49 -84.92
N GLN A 197 -59.37 54.19 -84.33
CA GLN A 197 -59.46 53.27 -83.18
C GLN A 197 -58.94 51.87 -83.54
N MET A 198 -59.22 51.38 -84.74
CA MET A 198 -58.72 50.08 -85.22
C MET A 198 -57.19 50.07 -85.36
N LYS A 199 -56.58 51.18 -85.83
CA LYS A 199 -55.13 51.37 -85.83
C LYS A 199 -54.54 51.43 -84.41
N CYS A 200 -55.24 52.06 -83.46
CA CYS A 200 -54.85 52.04 -82.05
C CYS A 200 -54.82 50.63 -81.46
N CYS A 201 -55.81 49.78 -81.79
CA CYS A 201 -55.77 48.36 -81.43
C CYS A 201 -54.55 47.65 -82.03
N GLN A 202 -54.23 47.92 -83.30
CA GLN A 202 -53.03 47.37 -83.94
C GLN A 202 -51.74 47.79 -83.21
N PHE A 203 -51.61 49.06 -82.82
CA PHE A 203 -50.46 49.53 -82.04
C PHE A 203 -50.31 48.82 -80.69
N GLN A 204 -51.43 48.53 -80.01
CA GLN A 204 -51.40 47.77 -78.76
C GLN A 204 -50.93 46.32 -78.99
N VAL A 205 -51.39 45.68 -80.06
CA VAL A 205 -50.93 44.33 -80.46
C VAL A 205 -49.43 44.34 -80.79
N ASP A 206 -48.96 45.37 -81.49
CA ASP A 206 -47.53 45.54 -81.79
C ASP A 206 -46.69 45.77 -80.52
N ALA A 207 -47.21 46.47 -79.52
CA ALA A 207 -46.53 46.64 -78.24
C ALA A 207 -46.34 45.30 -77.51
N VAL A 208 -47.34 44.41 -77.54
CA VAL A 208 -47.22 43.05 -76.97
C VAL A 208 -46.17 42.22 -77.72
N ASN A 209 -46.15 42.32 -79.05
CA ASN A 209 -45.13 41.67 -79.89
C ASN A 209 -43.71 42.16 -79.55
N ASN A 210 -43.53 43.47 -79.41
CA ASN A 210 -42.24 44.06 -79.05
C ASN A 210 -41.78 43.62 -77.65
N TRP A 211 -42.70 43.52 -76.70
CA TRP A 211 -42.39 43.02 -75.35
C TRP A 211 -41.96 41.54 -75.39
N MET A 212 -42.67 40.70 -76.15
CA MET A 212 -42.29 39.30 -76.36
C MET A 212 -40.89 39.19 -76.98
N PHE A 213 -40.56 40.01 -77.98
CA PHE A 213 -39.22 40.07 -78.56
C PHE A 213 -38.16 40.50 -77.53
N GLY A 214 -38.47 41.50 -76.69
CA GLY A 214 -37.59 41.90 -75.60
C GLY A 214 -37.29 40.76 -74.62
N LEU A 215 -38.29 39.92 -74.30
CA LEU A 215 -38.09 38.73 -73.47
C LEU A 215 -37.27 37.64 -74.18
N TRP A 216 -37.51 37.42 -75.49
CA TRP A 216 -36.70 36.52 -76.30
C TRP A 216 -35.22 36.94 -76.32
N GLU A 217 -34.94 38.23 -76.54
CA GLU A 217 -33.59 38.79 -76.47
C GLU A 217 -32.97 38.65 -75.07
N ALA A 218 -33.75 38.88 -74.01
CA ALA A 218 -33.28 38.68 -72.64
C ALA A 218 -32.87 37.23 -72.36
N ILE A 219 -33.66 36.25 -72.83
CA ILE A 219 -33.33 34.82 -72.71
C ILE A 219 -32.06 34.50 -73.50
N ARG A 220 -31.94 35.02 -74.72
CA ARG A 220 -30.74 34.85 -75.58
C ARG A 220 -29.49 35.42 -74.92
N LEU A 221 -29.58 36.62 -74.35
CA LEU A 221 -28.47 37.24 -73.62
C LEU A 221 -28.12 36.44 -72.36
N TYR A 222 -29.12 35.90 -71.65
CA TYR A 222 -28.89 35.05 -70.49
C TYR A 222 -28.11 33.78 -70.83
N MET A 223 -28.28 33.19 -72.01
CA MET A 223 -27.48 32.02 -72.43
C MET A 223 -25.96 32.26 -72.32
N VAL A 224 -25.51 33.50 -72.53
CA VAL A 224 -24.09 33.86 -72.46
C VAL A 224 -23.56 33.81 -71.02
N THR A 225 -24.37 34.17 -70.03
CA THR A 225 -23.96 34.23 -68.61
C THR A 225 -24.38 33.02 -67.79
N CYS A 226 -25.44 32.30 -68.21
CA CYS A 226 -26.08 31.24 -67.42
C CYS A 226 -25.11 30.15 -66.95
N ARG A 227 -24.17 29.73 -67.81
CA ARG A 227 -23.16 28.73 -67.47
C ARG A 227 -22.33 29.15 -66.27
N LYS A 228 -21.89 30.41 -66.24
CA LYS A 228 -21.07 30.93 -65.16
C LYS A 228 -21.88 30.99 -63.87
N GLU A 229 -23.08 31.56 -63.92
CA GLU A 229 -23.95 31.71 -62.75
C GLU A 229 -24.33 30.37 -62.12
N LEU A 230 -24.70 29.38 -62.94
CA LEU A 230 -25.07 28.04 -62.48
C LEU A 230 -23.88 27.28 -61.89
N ASN A 231 -22.69 27.43 -62.49
CA ASN A 231 -21.46 26.87 -61.92
C ASN A 231 -21.05 27.55 -60.60
N ASP A 232 -21.22 28.87 -60.49
CA ASP A 232 -20.96 29.59 -59.25
C ASP A 232 -21.90 29.11 -58.12
N GLU A 233 -23.18 28.85 -58.42
CA GLU A 233 -24.13 28.28 -57.47
C GLU A 233 -23.77 26.84 -57.07
N ALA A 234 -23.37 26.00 -58.03
CA ALA A 234 -22.90 24.65 -57.74
C ALA A 234 -21.65 24.64 -56.86
N ASN A 235 -20.68 25.51 -57.15
CA ASN A 235 -19.47 25.71 -56.35
C ASN A 235 -19.79 26.19 -54.94
N ARG A 236 -20.77 27.09 -54.78
CA ARG A 236 -21.25 27.55 -53.46
C ARG A 236 -21.83 26.40 -52.65
N TRP A 237 -22.69 25.59 -53.26
CA TRP A 237 -23.28 24.41 -52.60
C TRP A 237 -22.20 23.38 -52.20
N MET A 238 -21.25 23.10 -53.10
CA MET A 238 -20.12 22.20 -52.82
C MET A 238 -19.24 22.74 -51.70
N GLY A 239 -18.88 24.03 -51.73
CA GLY A 239 -18.08 24.69 -50.69
C GLY A 239 -18.73 24.58 -49.31
N ASN A 240 -20.03 24.83 -49.23
CA ASN A 240 -20.81 24.66 -48.00
C ASN A 240 -20.78 23.19 -47.51
N THR A 241 -20.91 22.23 -48.42
CA THR A 241 -20.91 20.80 -48.07
C THR A 241 -19.53 20.30 -47.64
N ILE A 242 -18.46 20.72 -48.33
CA ILE A 242 -17.07 20.48 -47.93
C ILE A 242 -16.80 21.09 -46.55
N GLY A 243 -17.29 22.30 -46.28
CA GLY A 243 -17.21 22.94 -44.97
C GLY A 243 -17.83 22.08 -43.86
N LYS A 244 -19.02 21.51 -44.10
CA LYS A 244 -19.68 20.59 -43.16
C LYS A 244 -18.86 19.32 -42.93
N LEU A 245 -18.28 18.72 -43.98
CA LEU A 245 -17.44 17.52 -43.86
C LEU A 245 -16.15 17.81 -43.06
N LYS A 246 -15.50 18.95 -43.32
CA LYS A 246 -14.32 19.39 -42.56
C LYS A 246 -14.66 19.66 -41.09
N LYS A 247 -15.79 20.30 -40.81
CA LYS A 247 -16.25 20.50 -39.42
C LYS A 247 -16.50 19.16 -38.72
N ARG A 248 -17.08 18.19 -39.42
CA ARG A 248 -17.26 16.84 -38.88
C ARG A 248 -15.94 16.15 -38.57
N LEU A 249 -14.94 16.26 -39.44
CA LEU A 249 -13.59 15.78 -39.17
C LEU A 249 -12.98 16.45 -37.94
N GLU A 250 -13.10 17.77 -37.82
CA GLU A 250 -12.62 18.54 -36.67
C GLU A 250 -13.23 18.02 -35.37
N VAL A 251 -14.55 17.82 -35.32
CA VAL A 251 -15.26 17.27 -34.15
C VAL A 251 -14.79 15.84 -33.83
N ARG A 252 -14.61 14.98 -34.84
CA ARG A 252 -14.08 13.62 -34.64
C ARG A 252 -12.66 13.63 -34.08
N LEU A 253 -11.79 14.50 -34.58
CA LEU A 253 -10.43 14.63 -34.04
C LEU A 253 -10.42 15.25 -32.64
N ALA A 254 -11.30 16.22 -32.36
CA ALA A 254 -11.43 16.85 -31.05
C ALA A 254 -11.93 15.87 -29.97
N THR A 255 -12.80 14.92 -30.34
CA THR A 255 -13.25 13.85 -29.43
C THR A 255 -12.25 12.69 -29.33
N HIS A 256 -11.45 12.45 -30.37
CA HIS A 256 -10.43 11.40 -30.39
C HIS A 256 -9.15 11.77 -29.62
N LYS A 257 -8.63 13.00 -29.78
CA LYS A 257 -7.38 13.44 -29.13
C LYS A 257 -7.35 13.25 -27.60
N PRO A 258 -8.42 13.56 -26.83
CA PRO A 258 -8.44 13.35 -25.39
C PRO A 258 -8.31 11.88 -24.95
N ARG A 259 -8.49 10.92 -25.87
CA ARG A 259 -8.39 9.48 -25.55
C ARG A 259 -6.97 9.07 -25.14
N TYR A 260 -5.94 9.68 -25.72
CA TYR A 260 -4.54 9.40 -25.39
C TYR A 260 -4.24 9.68 -23.90
N PRO A 261 -4.41 10.92 -23.39
CA PRO A 261 -4.19 11.19 -21.97
C PRO A 261 -5.18 10.44 -21.09
N ARG A 262 -6.44 10.27 -21.52
CA ARG A 262 -7.43 9.52 -20.73
C ARG A 262 -6.99 8.07 -20.47
N VAL A 263 -6.53 7.36 -21.50
CA VAL A 263 -6.02 5.99 -21.31
C VAL A 263 -4.76 6.00 -20.47
N LYS A 264 -3.83 6.92 -20.73
CA LYS A 264 -2.61 7.04 -19.94
C LYS A 264 -2.91 7.18 -18.45
N THR A 265 -3.78 8.11 -18.07
CA THR A 265 -4.04 8.42 -16.66
C THR A 265 -5.00 7.43 -16.02
N MET A 266 -6.09 7.04 -16.69
CA MET A 266 -7.14 6.22 -16.07
C MET A 266 -6.83 4.72 -16.07
N ILE A 267 -5.94 4.24 -16.94
CA ILE A 267 -5.67 2.81 -17.11
C ILE A 267 -4.20 2.51 -16.87
N TYR A 268 -3.32 3.14 -17.65
CA TYR A 268 -1.89 2.83 -17.58
C TYR A 268 -1.27 3.24 -16.24
N GLU A 269 -1.44 4.49 -15.80
CA GLU A 269 -0.85 4.99 -14.55
C GLU A 269 -1.43 4.28 -13.31
N VAL A 270 -2.74 3.98 -13.33
CA VAL A 270 -3.39 3.19 -12.28
C VAL A 270 -2.77 1.79 -12.20
N ARG A 271 -2.72 1.08 -13.33
CA ARG A 271 -2.18 -0.29 -13.36
C ARG A 271 -0.68 -0.33 -13.05
N LEU A 272 0.08 0.66 -13.52
CA LEU A 272 1.50 0.79 -13.21
C LEU A 272 1.73 0.92 -11.70
N LYS A 273 0.93 1.77 -11.04
CA LYS A 273 0.99 1.95 -9.59
C LYS A 273 0.63 0.67 -8.85
N GLU A 274 -0.43 -0.02 -9.25
CA GLU A 274 -0.80 -1.32 -8.66
C GLU A 274 0.35 -2.33 -8.74
N LEU A 275 0.95 -2.50 -9.92
CA LEU A 275 2.08 -3.42 -10.12
C LEU A 275 3.28 -3.04 -9.24
N GLN A 276 3.57 -1.75 -9.09
CA GLN A 276 4.62 -1.26 -8.20
C GLN A 276 4.29 -1.53 -6.73
N ASP A 277 3.07 -1.24 -6.30
CA ASP A 277 2.60 -1.48 -4.93
C ASP A 277 2.68 -2.96 -4.58
N HIS A 278 2.31 -3.86 -5.50
CA HIS A 278 2.46 -5.30 -5.29
C HIS A 278 3.92 -5.70 -5.09
N LEU A 279 4.83 -5.25 -5.98
CA LEU A 279 6.26 -5.53 -5.84
C LEU A 279 6.81 -5.01 -4.50
N ASN A 280 6.48 -3.77 -4.16
CA ASN A 280 6.88 -3.14 -2.90
C ASN A 280 6.37 -3.93 -1.68
N GLN A 281 5.14 -4.43 -1.70
CA GLN A 281 4.60 -5.25 -0.61
C GLN A 281 5.37 -6.57 -0.44
N LEU A 282 5.77 -7.20 -1.55
CA LEU A 282 6.55 -8.43 -1.50
C LEU A 282 7.96 -8.19 -0.96
N ASP A 283 8.62 -7.11 -1.39
CA ASP A 283 9.94 -6.75 -0.90
C ASP A 283 9.89 -6.41 0.61
N ARG A 284 8.87 -5.66 1.05
CA ARG A 284 8.63 -5.40 2.48
C ARG A 284 8.39 -6.68 3.29
N LEU A 285 7.67 -7.65 2.73
CA LEU A 285 7.47 -8.96 3.37
C LEU A 285 8.82 -9.66 3.56
N GLU A 286 9.65 -9.72 2.52
CA GLU A 286 10.98 -10.34 2.58
C GLU A 286 11.89 -9.64 3.60
N GLU A 287 11.94 -8.31 3.58
CA GLU A 287 12.67 -7.51 4.57
C GLU A 287 12.20 -7.77 6.00
N THR A 288 10.89 -7.81 6.23
CA THR A 288 10.32 -8.01 7.57
C THR A 288 10.59 -9.43 8.07
N VAL A 289 10.50 -10.44 7.21
CA VAL A 289 10.90 -11.83 7.52
C VAL A 289 12.38 -11.90 7.89
N ASN A 290 13.24 -11.20 7.14
CA ASN A 290 14.67 -11.12 7.44
C ASN A 290 14.94 -10.44 8.78
N ARG A 291 14.20 -9.37 9.09
CA ARG A 291 14.31 -8.62 10.35
C ARG A 291 13.94 -9.47 11.57
N TYR A 292 12.76 -10.09 11.59
CA TYR A 292 12.35 -10.95 12.71
C TYR A 292 13.33 -12.10 12.96
N ALA A 293 13.87 -12.70 11.89
CA ALA A 293 14.90 -13.71 12.03
C ALA A 293 16.20 -13.16 12.62
N ALA A 294 16.61 -11.94 12.25
CA ALA A 294 17.76 -11.26 12.83
C ALA A 294 17.52 -10.84 14.29
N ASP A 295 16.30 -10.41 14.63
CA ASP A 295 15.90 -10.06 16.00
C ASP A 295 16.01 -11.28 16.93
N SER A 296 15.60 -12.47 16.48
CA SER A 296 15.81 -13.72 17.23
C SER A 296 17.28 -14.01 17.50
N HIS A 297 18.17 -13.77 16.52
CA HIS A 297 19.62 -13.92 16.72
C HIS A 297 20.19 -12.86 17.67
N SER A 298 19.77 -11.61 17.54
CA SER A 298 20.19 -10.51 18.41
C SER A 298 19.77 -10.75 19.86
N PHE A 299 18.52 -11.17 20.06
CA PHE A 299 17.97 -11.49 21.38
C PHE A 299 18.72 -12.66 22.04
N ASN A 300 19.13 -13.67 21.25
CA ASN A 300 20.02 -14.74 21.72
C ASN A 300 21.36 -14.21 22.25
N SER A 301 21.99 -13.28 21.53
CA SER A 301 23.26 -12.67 21.94
C SER A 301 23.09 -11.86 23.24
N ILE A 302 22.08 -10.99 23.30
CA ILE A 302 21.79 -10.15 24.48
C ILE A 302 21.47 -11.02 25.69
N SER A 303 20.63 -12.05 25.52
CA SER A 303 20.30 -12.99 26.60
C SER A 303 21.53 -13.75 27.10
N LYS A 304 22.48 -14.09 26.21
CA LYS A 304 23.71 -14.78 26.59
C LYS A 304 24.58 -13.88 27.49
N GLU A 305 24.71 -12.61 27.16
CA GLU A 305 25.44 -11.62 27.96
C GLU A 305 24.78 -11.42 29.33
N SER A 306 23.46 -11.19 29.36
CA SER A 306 22.70 -11.04 30.61
C SER A 306 22.82 -12.26 31.54
N ARG A 307 22.83 -13.48 30.99
CA ARG A 307 23.07 -14.70 31.78
C ARG A 307 24.51 -14.78 32.31
N ALA A 308 25.49 -14.30 31.56
CA ALA A 308 26.87 -14.25 32.02
C ALA A 308 27.03 -13.26 33.18
N GLU A 309 26.39 -12.09 33.12
CA GLU A 309 26.33 -11.12 34.22
C GLU A 309 25.66 -11.72 35.47
N THR A 310 24.54 -12.43 35.29
CA THR A 310 23.85 -13.14 36.39
C THR A 310 24.76 -14.17 37.08
N LEU A 311 25.60 -14.87 36.31
CA LEU A 311 26.57 -15.81 36.87
C LEU A 311 27.73 -15.11 37.60
N ASP A 312 28.15 -13.94 37.14
CA ASP A 312 29.21 -13.16 37.80
C ASP A 312 28.73 -12.55 39.13
N ASP A 313 27.49 -12.06 39.17
CA ASP A 313 26.82 -11.64 40.42
C ASP A 313 26.71 -12.82 41.40
N TYR A 314 26.26 -13.99 40.92
CA TYR A 314 26.18 -15.20 41.73
C TYR A 314 27.54 -15.59 42.32
N LYS A 315 28.61 -15.55 41.52
CA LYS A 315 29.97 -15.81 41.97
C LYS A 315 30.41 -14.82 43.04
N THR A 316 30.12 -13.54 42.87
CA THR A 316 30.45 -12.47 43.83
C THR A 316 29.72 -12.69 45.15
N ARG A 317 28.41 -12.95 45.12
CA ARG A 317 27.59 -13.24 46.30
C ARG A 317 28.05 -14.50 47.04
N LEU A 318 28.47 -15.55 46.31
CA LEU A 318 29.03 -16.74 46.95
C LEU A 318 30.40 -16.46 47.60
N ALA A 319 31.27 -15.66 46.99
CA ALA A 319 32.54 -15.27 47.58
C ALA A 319 32.35 -14.47 48.88
N GLU A 320 31.33 -13.61 48.96
CA GLU A 320 30.98 -12.91 50.19
C GLU A 320 30.53 -13.87 51.31
N ILE A 321 29.81 -14.94 50.97
CA ILE A 321 29.42 -15.98 51.93
C ILE A 321 30.68 -16.72 52.44
N GLU A 322 31.63 -17.03 51.56
CA GLU A 322 32.91 -17.64 51.97
C GLU A 322 33.72 -16.71 52.89
N GLU A 323 33.74 -15.40 52.62
CA GLU A 323 34.38 -14.44 53.51
C GLU A 323 33.68 -14.32 54.88
N LYS A 324 32.34 -14.40 54.91
CA LYS A 324 31.58 -14.47 56.17
C LYS A 324 31.86 -15.76 56.93
N MET A 325 32.04 -16.88 56.22
CA MET A 325 32.38 -18.18 56.82
C MET A 325 33.73 -18.12 57.55
N LYS A 326 34.75 -17.47 56.96
CA LYS A 326 36.07 -17.28 57.61
C LYS A 326 35.98 -16.54 58.95
N LYS A 327 34.94 -15.72 59.15
CA LYS A 327 34.69 -14.95 60.37
C LYS A 327 33.76 -15.65 61.36
N ALA A 328 33.21 -16.80 61.01
CA ALA A 328 32.31 -17.57 61.87
C ALA A 328 33.06 -18.10 63.11
N LYS A 329 32.37 -18.14 64.24
CA LYS A 329 32.90 -18.64 65.52
C LYS A 329 32.18 -19.91 66.00
N LYS A 330 31.07 -20.26 65.37
CA LYS A 330 30.18 -21.35 65.78
C LYS A 330 29.63 -22.12 64.59
N SER A 331 29.34 -23.40 64.79
CA SER A 331 28.72 -24.29 63.81
C SER A 331 27.38 -23.74 63.30
N LEU A 332 26.54 -23.20 64.19
CA LEU A 332 25.25 -22.61 63.86
C LEU A 332 25.36 -21.42 62.88
N GLN A 333 26.44 -20.62 62.98
CA GLN A 333 26.67 -19.52 62.05
C GLN A 333 27.02 -20.03 60.65
N VAL A 334 27.83 -21.10 60.55
CA VAL A 334 28.13 -21.75 59.27
C VAL A 334 26.88 -22.40 58.67
N ALA A 335 26.03 -23.02 59.50
CA ALA A 335 24.74 -23.57 59.06
C ALA A 335 23.81 -22.49 58.48
N SER A 336 23.74 -21.31 59.10
CA SER A 336 22.99 -20.17 58.57
C SER A 336 23.55 -19.67 57.23
N LEU A 337 24.88 -19.64 57.08
CA LEU A 337 25.54 -19.26 55.82
C LEU A 337 25.29 -20.28 54.70
N ILE A 338 25.26 -21.59 55.02
CA ILE A 338 24.84 -22.63 54.06
C ILE A 338 23.42 -22.37 53.57
N GLU A 339 22.50 -22.03 54.48
CA GLU A 339 21.12 -21.76 54.09
C GLU A 339 21.00 -20.50 53.23
N GLN A 340 21.73 -19.42 53.58
CA GLN A 340 21.85 -18.25 52.71
C GLN A 340 22.38 -18.64 51.32
N ALA A 341 23.45 -19.44 51.24
CA ALA A 341 23.99 -19.90 49.96
C ALA A 341 22.96 -20.69 49.15
N LYS A 342 22.12 -21.52 49.79
CA LYS A 342 21.03 -22.25 49.11
C LYS A 342 20.00 -21.29 48.54
N THR A 343 19.56 -20.31 49.31
CA THR A 343 18.60 -19.30 48.85
C THR A 343 19.14 -18.56 47.62
N ILE A 344 20.38 -18.05 47.68
CA ILE A 344 21.02 -17.37 46.55
C ILE A 344 21.12 -18.29 45.32
N THR A 345 21.47 -19.56 45.54
CA THR A 345 21.57 -20.56 44.47
C THR A 345 20.22 -20.80 43.80
N GLU A 346 19.15 -20.95 44.57
CA GLU A 346 17.81 -21.18 44.02
C GLU A 346 17.28 -19.93 43.29
N GLU A 347 17.49 -18.72 43.84
CA GLU A 347 17.18 -17.46 43.18
C GLU A 347 17.89 -17.34 41.82
N THR A 348 19.21 -17.52 41.79
CA THR A 348 19.98 -17.45 40.54
C THR A 348 19.55 -18.51 39.54
N LYS A 349 19.29 -19.74 39.99
CA LYS A 349 18.81 -20.82 39.14
C LYS A 349 17.47 -20.44 38.48
N GLN A 350 16.53 -19.93 39.26
CA GLN A 350 15.22 -19.49 38.76
C GLN A 350 15.38 -18.36 37.72
N THR A 351 16.21 -17.36 38.01
CA THR A 351 16.49 -16.27 37.06
C THR A 351 17.08 -16.78 35.74
N ILE A 352 18.03 -17.73 35.80
CA ILE A 352 18.62 -18.34 34.61
C ILE A 352 17.56 -19.13 33.82
N GLU A 353 16.77 -19.97 34.50
CA GLU A 353 15.72 -20.77 33.88
C GLU A 353 14.65 -19.89 33.23
N GLN A 354 14.24 -18.81 33.89
CA GLN A 354 13.31 -17.82 33.36
C GLN A 354 13.88 -17.13 32.11
N SER A 355 15.14 -16.69 32.14
CA SER A 355 15.81 -16.10 30.98
C SER A 355 15.89 -17.08 29.79
N PHE A 356 16.03 -18.38 30.03
CA PHE A 356 15.95 -19.39 28.97
C PHE A 356 14.53 -19.61 28.46
N ALA A 357 13.51 -19.51 29.32
CA ALA A 357 12.11 -19.62 28.91
C ALA A 357 11.69 -18.42 28.06
N GLU A 358 11.98 -17.19 28.51
CA GLU A 358 11.67 -15.94 27.80
C GLU A 358 12.33 -15.91 26.41
N ASN A 359 13.59 -16.33 26.30
CA ASN A 359 14.27 -16.38 25.01
C ASN A 359 13.66 -17.40 24.04
N HIS A 360 13.30 -18.59 24.54
CA HIS A 360 12.59 -19.57 23.72
C HIS A 360 11.23 -19.03 23.24
N GLU A 361 10.48 -18.36 24.14
CA GLU A 361 9.20 -17.74 23.82
C GLU A 361 9.33 -16.67 22.74
N VAL A 362 10.31 -15.77 22.84
CA VAL A 362 10.57 -14.72 21.83
C VAL A 362 10.93 -15.32 20.46
N ILE A 363 11.73 -16.40 20.43
CA ILE A 363 12.05 -17.11 19.19
C ILE A 363 10.77 -17.66 18.57
N ASP A 364 10.00 -18.45 19.32
CA ASP A 364 8.75 -19.08 18.85
C ASP A 364 7.72 -18.04 18.39
N ASP A 365 7.53 -16.95 19.14
CA ASP A 365 6.63 -15.86 18.81
C ASP A 365 7.03 -15.14 17.51
N ASN A 366 8.31 -14.87 17.30
CA ASN A 366 8.79 -14.27 16.04
C ASN A 366 8.49 -15.18 14.85
N PHE A 367 8.69 -16.50 14.96
CA PHE A 367 8.40 -17.43 13.88
C PHE A 367 6.90 -17.64 13.64
N LYS A 368 6.08 -17.62 14.70
CA LYS A 368 4.61 -17.57 14.58
C LYS A 368 4.16 -16.32 13.83
N ARG A 369 4.68 -15.14 14.19
CA ARG A 369 4.37 -13.86 13.51
C ARG A 369 4.76 -13.90 12.04
N ILE A 370 5.97 -14.37 11.71
CA ILE A 370 6.41 -14.55 10.32
C ILE A 370 5.41 -15.41 9.53
N ASN A 371 5.02 -16.57 10.08
CA ASN A 371 4.09 -17.49 9.41
C ASN A 371 2.70 -16.86 9.23
N GLN A 372 2.18 -16.16 10.25
CA GLN A 372 0.91 -15.44 10.16
C GLN A 372 0.94 -14.36 9.07
N MET A 373 2.01 -13.57 9.00
CA MET A 373 2.20 -12.55 7.95
C MET A 373 2.19 -13.15 6.55
N ILE A 374 2.89 -14.28 6.35
CA ILE A 374 2.93 -14.97 5.06
C ILE A 374 1.55 -15.51 4.67
N CYS A 375 0.82 -16.11 5.62
CA CYS A 375 -0.54 -16.56 5.38
C CYS A 375 -1.47 -15.40 5.02
N HIS A 376 -1.40 -14.30 5.78
CA HIS A 376 -2.18 -13.10 5.51
C HIS A 376 -1.89 -12.53 4.11
N PHE A 377 -0.60 -12.37 3.77
CA PHE A 377 -0.19 -11.86 2.46
C PHE A 377 -0.60 -12.81 1.32
N SER A 378 -0.50 -14.13 1.52
CA SER A 378 -0.97 -15.10 0.53
C SER A 378 -2.48 -15.03 0.31
N ASN A 379 -3.26 -14.72 1.35
CA ASN A 379 -4.71 -14.60 1.29
C ASN A 379 -5.17 -13.24 0.72
N SER A 380 -4.33 -12.19 0.81
CA SER A 380 -4.63 -10.89 0.22
C SER A 380 -4.46 -10.85 -1.31
N ILE A 381 -3.77 -11.83 -1.90
CA ILE A 381 -3.62 -11.95 -3.35
C ILE A 381 -4.92 -12.50 -3.94
N LYS A 382 -5.81 -11.59 -4.36
CA LYS A 382 -7.09 -11.88 -5.02
C LYS A 382 -7.02 -11.55 -6.50
N LEU A 383 -7.58 -12.44 -7.33
CA LEU A 383 -7.61 -12.25 -8.78
C LEU A 383 -8.65 -11.22 -9.21
N PHE A 384 -8.51 -10.64 -10.40
CA PHE A 384 -9.56 -9.79 -11.00
C PHE A 384 -10.94 -10.49 -11.07
N SER A 385 -10.96 -11.81 -11.31
CA SER A 385 -12.20 -12.61 -11.30
C SER A 385 -12.85 -12.75 -9.91
N GLU A 386 -12.13 -12.35 -8.86
CA GLU A 386 -12.55 -12.39 -7.45
C GLU A 386 -12.66 -10.97 -6.88
N GLU A 387 -12.85 -9.96 -7.76
CA GLU A 387 -12.87 -8.53 -7.40
C GLU A 387 -11.56 -8.01 -6.79
N GLY A 388 -10.46 -8.74 -6.98
CA GLY A 388 -9.11 -8.31 -6.65
C GLY A 388 -8.45 -7.53 -7.79
N ASN A 389 -7.14 -7.29 -7.63
CA ASN A 389 -6.34 -6.52 -8.57
C ASN A 389 -5.10 -7.29 -9.09
N TYR A 390 -5.05 -8.60 -8.89
CA TYR A 390 -3.98 -9.43 -9.43
C TYR A 390 -4.39 -10.12 -10.73
N SER A 391 -3.50 -10.09 -11.71
CA SER A 391 -3.62 -10.97 -12.87
C SER A 391 -3.24 -12.42 -12.53
N ARG A 392 -3.67 -13.40 -13.33
CA ARG A 392 -3.32 -14.81 -13.10
C ARG A 392 -1.82 -15.07 -13.11
N ASP A 393 -1.10 -14.48 -14.07
CA ASP A 393 0.35 -14.63 -14.21
C ASP A 393 1.10 -13.99 -13.05
N GLU A 394 0.64 -12.82 -12.60
CA GLU A 394 1.19 -12.11 -11.46
C GLU A 394 0.96 -12.88 -10.16
N ALA A 395 -0.27 -13.29 -9.86
CA ALA A 395 -0.57 -14.10 -8.67
C ALA A 395 0.27 -15.39 -8.64
N LYS A 396 0.48 -16.04 -9.79
CA LYS A 396 1.35 -17.22 -9.91
C LYS A 396 2.81 -16.88 -9.59
N LEU A 397 3.34 -15.77 -10.09
CA LEU A 397 4.70 -15.29 -9.79
C LEU A 397 4.86 -15.02 -8.29
N PHE A 398 3.91 -14.29 -7.69
CA PHE A 398 3.94 -13.93 -6.28
C PHE A 398 3.81 -15.14 -5.37
N LYS A 399 2.85 -16.04 -5.61
CA LYS A 399 2.74 -17.31 -4.87
C LYS A 399 4.03 -18.14 -4.94
N LYS A 400 4.71 -18.17 -6.10
CA LYS A 400 6.02 -18.83 -6.25
C LYS A 400 7.11 -18.15 -5.41
N LYS A 401 7.17 -16.82 -5.38
CA LYS A 401 8.14 -16.07 -4.55
C LYS A 401 7.86 -16.24 -3.05
N ILE A 402 6.60 -16.14 -2.61
CA ILE A 402 6.18 -16.41 -1.23
C ILE A 402 6.56 -17.83 -0.82
N ALA A 403 6.34 -18.83 -1.68
CA ALA A 403 6.75 -20.20 -1.41
C ALA A 403 8.27 -20.35 -1.23
N LYS A 404 9.09 -19.56 -1.95
CA LYS A 404 10.54 -19.52 -1.73
C LYS A 404 10.88 -18.90 -0.38
N ILE A 405 10.29 -17.75 -0.03
CA ILE A 405 10.47 -17.12 1.28
C ILE A 405 10.13 -18.12 2.39
N ARG A 406 8.96 -18.78 2.28
CA ARG A 406 8.49 -19.77 3.24
C ARG A 406 9.48 -20.93 3.43
N LYS A 407 10.12 -21.40 2.37
CA LYS A 407 11.14 -22.47 2.43
C LYS A 407 12.41 -22.06 3.19
N THR A 408 12.71 -20.76 3.30
CA THR A 408 13.90 -20.29 4.04
C THR A 408 13.69 -20.24 5.55
N ILE A 409 12.43 -20.14 6.01
CA ILE A 409 12.10 -19.92 7.43
C ILE A 409 12.57 -21.06 8.32
N PRO A 410 12.30 -22.35 8.04
CA PRO A 410 12.71 -23.43 8.94
C PRO A 410 14.23 -23.50 9.12
N LYS A 411 15.01 -23.08 8.10
CA LYS A 411 16.47 -23.01 8.22
C LYS A 411 16.93 -21.90 9.17
N LYS A 412 16.26 -20.74 9.11
CA LYS A 412 16.55 -19.60 9.99
C LYS A 412 16.12 -19.88 11.43
N GLU A 413 14.94 -20.49 11.60
CA GLU A 413 14.43 -20.96 12.88
C GLU A 413 15.37 -21.96 13.52
N LYS A 414 15.71 -23.02 12.77
CA LYS A 414 16.66 -24.03 13.25
C LYS A 414 17.97 -23.39 13.69
N LYS A 415 18.51 -22.42 12.94
CA LYS A 415 19.75 -21.74 13.31
C LYS A 415 19.63 -20.99 14.65
N ALA A 416 18.56 -20.23 14.87
CA ALA A 416 18.32 -19.52 16.13
C ALA A 416 18.10 -20.48 17.31
N VAL A 417 17.40 -21.58 17.08
CA VAL A 417 17.14 -22.64 18.08
C VAL A 417 18.42 -23.42 18.41
N ASP A 418 19.25 -23.75 17.42
CA ASP A 418 20.54 -24.42 17.61
C ASP A 418 21.49 -23.54 18.45
N GLU A 419 21.55 -22.23 18.18
CA GLU A 419 22.32 -21.26 18.99
C GLU A 419 21.82 -21.20 20.45
N TYR A 420 20.50 -21.18 20.65
CA TYR A 420 19.87 -21.25 21.96
C TYR A 420 20.26 -22.54 22.72
N HIS A 421 20.14 -23.70 22.06
CA HIS A 421 20.45 -25.00 22.67
C HIS A 421 21.94 -25.18 22.93
N ALA A 422 22.83 -24.66 22.09
CA ALA A 422 24.28 -24.72 22.32
C ALA A 422 24.70 -23.90 23.56
N GLY A 423 24.03 -22.78 23.83
CA GLY A 423 24.34 -21.93 24.98
C GLY A 423 23.89 -22.50 26.33
N LYS A 424 22.78 -23.26 26.36
CA LYS A 424 22.17 -23.73 27.61
C LYS A 424 23.06 -24.65 28.46
N PRO A 425 23.68 -25.72 27.92
CA PRO A 425 24.57 -26.59 28.68
C PRO A 425 25.77 -25.83 29.26
N ILE A 426 26.31 -24.86 28.52
CA ILE A 426 27.50 -24.09 28.93
C ILE A 426 27.18 -23.25 30.17
N ILE A 427 26.07 -22.52 30.16
CA ILE A 427 25.63 -21.69 31.30
C ILE A 427 25.29 -22.56 32.51
N VAL A 428 24.52 -23.64 32.31
CA VAL A 428 24.13 -24.56 33.39
C VAL A 428 25.36 -25.24 34.01
N GLN A 429 26.31 -25.69 33.18
CA GLN A 429 27.53 -26.30 33.69
C GLN A 429 28.40 -25.29 34.45
N THR A 430 28.49 -24.04 33.96
CA THR A 430 29.22 -22.97 34.66
C THR A 430 28.60 -22.69 36.03
N PHE A 431 27.26 -22.61 36.11
CA PHE A 431 26.53 -22.48 37.37
C PHE A 431 26.86 -23.61 38.36
N VAL A 432 26.81 -24.87 37.91
CA VAL A 432 27.15 -26.04 38.73
C VAL A 432 28.61 -25.98 39.21
N ASN A 433 29.54 -25.62 38.32
CA ASN A 433 30.97 -25.52 38.62
C ASN A 433 31.28 -24.41 39.65
N LEU A 434 30.50 -23.32 39.68
CA LEU A 434 30.62 -22.27 40.70
C LEU A 434 30.05 -22.74 42.05
N ARG A 435 28.91 -23.44 42.02
CA ARG A 435 28.19 -23.89 43.21
C ARG A 435 28.95 -24.98 43.98
N GLU A 436 29.32 -26.08 43.31
CA GLU A 436 29.80 -27.28 44.01
C GLU A 436 31.01 -27.06 44.92
N PRO A 437 32.09 -26.36 44.49
CA PRO A 437 33.28 -26.19 45.32
C PRO A 437 32.99 -25.43 46.61
N ILE A 438 32.13 -24.41 46.53
CA ILE A 438 31.79 -23.53 47.65
C ILE A 438 30.92 -24.28 48.67
N PHE A 439 29.90 -25.00 48.19
CA PHE A 439 29.07 -25.82 49.07
C PHE A 439 29.86 -26.94 49.75
N ARG A 440 30.79 -27.60 49.04
CA ARG A 440 31.67 -28.60 49.66
C ARG A 440 32.51 -27.98 50.78
N ARG A 441 33.11 -26.80 50.56
CA ARG A 441 33.91 -26.10 51.58
C ARG A 441 33.08 -25.67 52.79
N LEU A 442 31.89 -25.11 52.57
CA LEU A 442 30.96 -24.75 53.64
C LEU A 442 30.56 -25.96 54.49
N GLU A 443 30.26 -27.11 53.85
CA GLU A 443 29.86 -28.33 54.56
C GLU A 443 31.04 -28.95 55.35
N ILE A 444 32.25 -28.91 54.79
CA ILE A 444 33.48 -29.32 55.52
C ILE A 444 33.70 -28.42 56.73
N SER A 445 33.63 -27.10 56.55
CA SER A 445 33.82 -26.14 57.64
C SER A 445 32.77 -26.32 58.75
N LYS A 446 31.51 -26.57 58.39
CA LYS A 446 30.45 -26.87 59.36
C LYS A 446 30.84 -28.07 60.24
N LYS A 447 31.28 -29.17 59.64
CA LYS A 447 31.72 -30.38 60.38
C LYS A 447 32.93 -30.10 61.27
N GLU A 448 33.88 -29.29 60.81
CA GLU A 448 35.04 -28.89 61.62
C GLU A 448 34.63 -28.05 62.84
N PHE A 449 33.72 -27.10 62.67
CA PHE A 449 33.18 -26.31 63.79
C PHE A 449 32.38 -27.18 64.77
N GLU A 450 31.54 -28.10 64.29
CA GLU A 450 30.82 -29.07 65.13
C GLU A 450 31.79 -29.92 65.96
N HIS A 451 32.86 -30.44 65.33
CA HIS A 451 33.90 -31.21 66.01
C HIS A 451 34.69 -30.39 67.04
N ASN A 452 35.04 -29.14 66.71
CA ASN A 452 35.75 -28.24 67.61
C ASN A 452 34.89 -27.86 68.81
N GLU A 453 33.60 -27.59 68.60
CA GLU A 453 32.65 -27.32 69.69
C GLU A 453 32.48 -28.53 70.61
N GLU A 454 32.35 -29.73 70.05
CA GLU A 454 32.27 -30.99 70.82
C GLU A 454 33.58 -31.22 71.62
N THR A 455 34.73 -30.96 71.02
CA THR A 455 36.04 -31.08 71.66
C THR A 455 36.20 -30.05 72.78
N CYS A 456 35.82 -28.79 72.55
CA CYS A 456 35.79 -27.77 73.59
C CYS A 456 34.85 -28.15 74.74
N ALA A 457 33.69 -28.74 74.45
CA ALA A 457 32.78 -29.24 75.48
C ALA A 457 33.42 -30.36 76.30
N LYS A 458 34.10 -31.33 75.66
CA LYS A 458 34.86 -32.40 76.32
C LYS A 458 36.01 -31.85 77.17
N VAL A 459 36.78 -30.88 76.65
CA VAL A 459 37.87 -30.21 77.39
C VAL A 459 37.32 -29.45 78.58
N LYS A 460 36.23 -28.69 78.45
CA LYS A 460 35.59 -28.01 79.58
C LYS A 460 35.06 -29.00 80.63
N ALA A 461 34.49 -30.11 80.21
CA ALA A 461 34.06 -31.18 81.12
C ALA A 461 35.25 -31.80 81.86
N LEU A 462 36.35 -32.07 81.17
CA LEU A 462 37.61 -32.55 81.78
C LEU A 462 38.23 -31.52 82.72
N GLN A 463 38.29 -30.25 82.32
CA GLN A 463 38.75 -29.15 83.18
C GLN A 463 37.87 -29.03 84.42
N GLY A 464 36.55 -29.20 84.30
CA GLY A 464 35.62 -29.28 85.42
C GLY A 464 35.95 -30.45 86.36
N LYS A 465 36.18 -31.65 85.80
CA LYS A 465 36.63 -32.82 86.57
C LYS A 465 37.96 -32.57 87.29
N ILE A 466 38.95 -31.98 86.61
CA ILE A 466 40.26 -31.63 87.20
C ILE A 466 40.09 -30.59 88.31
N ARG A 467 39.25 -29.57 88.12
CA ARG A 467 39.01 -28.53 89.13
C ARG A 467 38.36 -29.11 90.38
N ASN A 468 37.39 -30.01 90.21
CA ASN A 468 36.74 -30.73 91.31
C ASN A 468 37.74 -31.66 92.02
N PHE A 469 38.60 -32.35 91.27
CA PHE A 469 39.64 -33.19 91.85
C PHE A 469 40.69 -32.37 92.62
N ALA A 470 41.08 -31.22 92.08
CA ALA A 470 42.01 -30.29 92.74
C ALA A 470 41.40 -29.67 94.00
N SER A 471 40.09 -29.34 94.01
CA SER A 471 39.42 -28.85 95.22
C SER A 471 39.32 -29.94 96.28
N ASP A 472 39.02 -31.19 95.90
CA ASP A 472 38.98 -32.33 96.82
C ASP A 472 40.36 -32.59 97.43
N THR A 473 41.42 -32.56 96.62
CA THR A 473 42.80 -32.75 97.10
C THR A 473 43.23 -31.60 98.02
N LYS A 474 42.90 -30.34 97.68
CA LYS A 474 43.18 -29.19 98.55
C LYS A 474 42.44 -29.29 99.88
N PHE A 475 41.19 -29.76 99.87
CA PHE A 475 40.42 -30.01 101.08
C PHE A 475 41.05 -31.09 101.96
N LYS A 476 41.55 -32.18 101.35
CA LYS A 476 42.28 -33.25 102.05
C LYS A 476 43.61 -32.76 102.64
N ILE A 477 44.37 -31.93 101.92
CA ILE A 477 45.61 -31.32 102.41
C ILE A 477 45.33 -30.37 103.58
N HIS A 478 44.31 -29.50 103.48
CA HIS A 478 43.94 -28.62 104.59
C HIS A 478 43.55 -29.38 105.85
N ARG A 479 42.90 -30.54 105.68
CA ARG A 479 42.52 -31.42 106.78
C ARG A 479 43.73 -32.10 107.42
N LEU A 480 44.75 -32.44 106.62
CA LEU A 480 46.05 -32.92 107.08
C LEU A 480 46.81 -31.83 107.85
N ASP A 481 46.91 -30.61 107.31
CA ASP A 481 47.55 -29.48 107.99
C ASP A 481 46.86 -29.19 109.32
N ALA A 482 45.53 -29.22 109.37
CA ALA A 482 44.79 -29.08 110.62
C ALA A 482 45.08 -30.22 111.63
N CYS A 483 45.31 -31.45 111.15
CA CYS A 483 45.76 -32.54 112.01
C CYS A 483 47.20 -32.32 112.49
N ILE A 484 48.11 -31.86 111.63
CA ILE A 484 49.51 -31.56 111.99
C ILE A 484 49.56 -30.44 113.02
N ASP A 485 48.83 -29.34 112.83
CA ASP A 485 48.72 -28.23 113.78
C ASP A 485 48.12 -28.67 115.12
N TYR A 486 47.12 -29.57 115.09
CA TYR A 486 46.56 -30.18 116.30
C TYR A 486 47.61 -30.98 117.08
N TYR A 487 48.44 -31.76 116.38
CA TYR A 487 49.51 -32.54 117.03
C TYR A 487 50.69 -31.68 117.49
N GLU A 488 51.03 -30.61 116.76
CA GLU A 488 52.05 -29.64 117.18
C GLU A 488 51.63 -28.90 118.47
N CYS A 489 50.36 -28.51 118.58
CA CYS A 489 49.80 -27.95 119.81
C CYS A 489 49.78 -28.97 120.96
N MET A 490 49.45 -30.23 120.70
CA MET A 490 49.50 -31.31 121.71
C MET A 490 50.91 -31.55 122.24
N SER A 491 51.94 -31.42 121.40
CA SER A 491 53.35 -31.63 121.78
C SER A 491 53.93 -30.57 122.74
N LYS A 492 53.28 -29.41 122.87
CA LYS A 492 53.74 -28.29 123.72
C LYS A 492 53.17 -28.36 125.16
N VAL A 493 52.33 -29.35 125.46
CA VAL A 493 51.74 -29.57 126.80
C VAL A 493 52.40 -30.80 127.45
N ASP A 494 53.03 -30.61 128.62
CA ASP A 494 53.77 -31.57 129.47
C ASP A 494 53.43 -33.08 129.29
N LEU A 495 54.06 -33.72 128.31
CA LEU A 495 53.83 -35.12 127.91
C LEU A 495 54.85 -36.13 128.45
N TRP A 496 55.47 -35.85 129.60
CA TRP A 496 56.44 -36.76 130.23
C TRP A 496 55.88 -37.53 131.44
N LYS A 497 54.57 -37.84 131.45
CA LYS A 497 53.95 -38.75 132.44
C LYS A 497 53.53 -40.07 131.78
N ARG A 498 54.06 -41.19 132.31
CA ARG A 498 53.98 -42.59 131.84
C ARG A 498 52.60 -43.15 131.45
N LYS A 499 51.47 -42.47 131.71
CA LYS A 499 50.12 -42.95 131.36
C LYS A 499 49.64 -42.55 129.96
N HIS A 500 50.41 -41.76 129.20
CA HIS A 500 50.02 -41.29 127.86
C HIS A 500 50.83 -41.89 126.70
N PHE A 501 51.71 -42.86 127.00
CA PHE A 501 52.59 -43.46 125.99
C PHE A 501 51.85 -44.39 125.02
N ASP A 502 50.86 -45.15 125.50
CA ASP A 502 50.03 -46.01 124.65
C ASP A 502 49.08 -45.18 123.76
N ILE A 503 48.56 -44.05 124.28
CA ILE A 503 47.75 -43.10 123.49
C ILE A 503 48.59 -42.45 122.39
N MET A 504 49.85 -42.11 122.66
CA MET A 504 50.75 -41.53 121.65
C MET A 504 51.14 -42.57 120.59
N LYS A 505 51.34 -43.84 120.97
CA LYS A 505 51.59 -44.93 120.03
C LYS A 505 50.39 -45.16 119.11
N ASP A 506 49.17 -45.19 119.66
CA ASP A 506 47.95 -45.38 118.87
C ASP A 506 47.66 -44.17 117.96
N ALA A 507 47.92 -42.94 118.43
CA ALA A 507 47.76 -41.73 117.63
C ALA A 507 48.81 -41.61 116.50
N VAL A 508 50.07 -42.00 116.74
CA VAL A 508 51.11 -42.04 115.70
C VAL A 508 50.79 -43.14 114.69
N GLN A 509 50.26 -44.29 115.13
CA GLN A 509 49.82 -45.36 114.24
C GLN A 509 48.62 -44.93 113.38
N GLU A 510 47.65 -44.22 113.95
CA GLU A 510 46.52 -43.66 113.20
C GLU A 510 46.96 -42.60 112.18
N CYS A 511 47.94 -41.75 112.54
CA CYS A 511 48.55 -40.81 111.61
C CYS A 511 49.30 -41.52 110.47
N LEU A 512 50.02 -42.60 110.75
CA LEU A 512 50.72 -43.41 109.75
C LEU A 512 49.75 -44.13 108.81
N ASP A 513 48.66 -44.67 109.33
CA ASP A 513 47.62 -45.33 108.52
C ASP A 513 46.90 -44.32 107.61
N LYS A 514 46.62 -43.11 108.09
CA LYS A 514 46.09 -42.00 107.27
C LYS A 514 47.08 -41.49 106.23
N LEU A 515 48.37 -41.45 106.55
CA LEU A 515 49.44 -41.12 105.59
C LEU A 515 49.54 -42.19 104.50
N LYS A 516 49.35 -43.47 104.86
CA LYS A 516 49.32 -44.60 103.93
C LYS A 516 48.14 -44.49 102.96
N GLU A 517 46.95 -44.18 103.48
CA GLU A 517 45.75 -43.94 102.67
C GLU A 517 45.91 -42.77 101.69
N LEU A 518 46.62 -41.71 102.09
CA LEU A 518 46.94 -40.55 101.25
C LEU A 518 47.98 -40.84 100.18
N VAL A 519 49.00 -41.64 100.49
CA VAL A 519 50.02 -42.09 99.52
C VAL A 519 49.37 -42.98 98.46
N ASP A 520 48.45 -43.86 98.85
CA ASP A 520 47.69 -44.70 97.91
C ASP A 520 46.77 -43.88 96.99
N LEU A 521 46.22 -42.77 97.49
CA LEU A 521 45.39 -41.82 96.74
C LEU A 521 46.20 -40.92 95.78
N LEU A 522 47.41 -40.52 96.16
CA LEU A 522 48.26 -39.60 95.37
C LEU A 522 49.09 -40.31 94.31
N ILE A 523 49.52 -41.54 94.56
CA ILE A 523 50.38 -42.32 93.65
C ILE A 523 49.56 -43.32 92.81
N GLY A 524 48.26 -43.45 93.10
CA GLY A 524 47.33 -44.21 92.29
C GLY A 524 47.67 -45.70 92.25
N GLY A 525 47.54 -46.38 93.40
CA GLY A 525 47.35 -47.84 93.53
C GLY A 525 48.28 -48.83 92.81
N GLN A 526 49.27 -48.43 92.01
CA GLN A 526 50.04 -49.35 91.14
C GLN A 526 51.56 -49.20 91.21
N SER A 527 52.10 -48.35 92.10
CA SER A 527 53.56 -48.21 92.26
C SER A 527 54.08 -48.85 93.55
N ARG A 528 54.79 -49.98 93.42
CA ARG A 528 55.49 -50.73 94.50
C ARG A 528 56.56 -49.92 95.26
N THR A 529 56.81 -48.65 94.91
CA THR A 529 57.81 -47.80 95.56
C THR A 529 57.31 -47.14 96.85
N GLY A 530 55.99 -46.94 97.02
CA GLY A 530 55.41 -46.34 98.24
C GLY A 530 55.50 -47.26 99.47
N GLU A 531 55.31 -48.57 99.28
CA GLU A 531 55.40 -49.56 100.36
C GLU A 531 56.81 -49.63 100.98
N SER A 532 57.87 -49.39 100.19
CA SER A 532 59.26 -49.44 100.68
C SER A 532 59.59 -48.29 101.64
N TYR A 533 59.08 -47.08 101.41
CA TYR A 533 59.35 -45.93 102.29
C TYR A 533 58.54 -45.99 103.58
N ILE A 534 57.29 -46.42 103.52
CA ILE A 534 56.43 -46.59 104.71
C ILE A 534 56.94 -47.75 105.58
N PHE A 535 57.42 -48.83 104.97
CA PHE A 535 58.08 -49.92 105.70
C PHE A 535 59.38 -49.47 106.38
N GLN A 536 60.19 -48.63 105.72
CA GLN A 536 61.41 -48.05 106.32
C GLN A 536 61.11 -47.07 107.46
N LEU A 537 60.06 -46.25 107.35
CA LEU A 537 59.62 -45.34 108.40
C LEU A 537 59.05 -46.08 109.62
N ASN A 538 58.20 -47.10 109.41
CA ASN A 538 57.69 -47.95 110.50
C ASN A 538 58.84 -48.63 111.26
N LYS A 539 59.84 -49.12 110.53
CA LYS A 539 61.03 -49.73 111.13
C LYS A 539 61.85 -48.71 111.95
N LEU A 540 62.02 -47.48 111.45
CA LEU A 540 62.74 -46.41 112.15
C LEU A 540 62.02 -45.96 113.43
N ILE A 541 60.68 -45.90 113.39
CA ILE A 541 59.83 -45.52 114.52
C ILE A 541 59.85 -46.62 115.59
N ASP A 542 59.70 -47.89 115.19
CA ASP A 542 59.80 -49.03 116.11
C ASP A 542 61.18 -49.14 116.77
N ASP A 543 62.26 -48.90 116.01
CA ASP A 543 63.62 -48.89 116.55
C ASP A 543 63.86 -47.72 117.52
N SER A 544 63.28 -46.55 117.25
CA SER A 544 63.34 -45.38 118.14
C SER A 544 62.56 -45.60 119.44
N PHE A 545 61.37 -46.19 119.37
CA PHE A 545 60.58 -46.54 120.56
C PHE A 545 61.25 -47.63 121.41
N ARG A 546 61.97 -48.58 120.78
CA ARG A 546 62.79 -49.57 121.51
C ARG A 546 63.97 -48.92 122.24
N GLN A 547 64.66 -47.96 121.63
CA GLN A 547 65.75 -47.23 122.29
C GLN A 547 65.26 -46.40 123.48
N ILE A 548 64.12 -45.70 123.35
CA ILE A 548 63.53 -44.91 124.44
C ILE A 548 63.11 -45.82 125.62
N LYS A 549 62.59 -47.02 125.34
CA LYS A 549 62.22 -48.00 126.37
C LYS A 549 63.44 -48.58 127.11
N ALA A 550 64.57 -48.75 126.42
CA ALA A 550 65.82 -49.21 127.01
C ALA A 550 66.46 -48.16 127.94
N VAL A 551 66.43 -46.88 127.57
CA VAL A 551 66.96 -45.76 128.39
C VAL A 551 66.09 -45.52 129.64
N ALA A 552 64.77 -45.68 129.55
CA ALA A 552 63.87 -45.53 130.69
C ALA A 552 63.96 -46.66 131.75
N GLN A 553 64.68 -47.75 131.46
CA GLN A 553 64.87 -48.91 132.35
C GLN A 553 66.26 -48.98 133.00
N SER A 554 67.22 -48.14 132.60
CA SER A 554 68.62 -48.18 133.07
C SER A 554 69.02 -47.12 134.10
N VAL A 555 68.07 -46.43 134.74
CA VAL A 555 68.37 -45.44 135.81
C VAL A 555 68.25 -46.10 137.19
N PRO A 556 69.35 -46.28 137.96
CA PRO A 556 69.33 -46.98 139.26
C PRO A 556 68.67 -46.16 140.37
N LYS A 557 67.85 -46.82 141.20
CA LYS A 557 67.38 -46.33 142.50
C LYS A 557 68.51 -46.45 143.53
N LEU A 558 68.91 -45.36 144.20
CA LEU A 558 69.85 -45.32 145.33
C LEU A 558 69.39 -44.26 146.37
N PRO A 559 69.82 -44.33 147.65
CA PRO A 559 68.96 -44.28 148.85
C PRO A 559 69.08 -42.96 149.65
N PRO A 560 68.31 -42.80 150.75
CA PRO A 560 68.33 -41.60 151.59
C PRO A 560 69.54 -41.56 152.53
N LYS A 561 70.19 -40.39 152.67
CA LYS A 561 71.03 -40.05 153.82
C LYS A 561 70.79 -38.60 154.26
N LEU A 562 70.57 -38.48 155.56
CA LEU A 562 70.60 -37.27 156.39
C LEU A 562 71.98 -36.60 156.39
N TYR A 563 72.05 -35.27 156.55
CA TYR A 563 72.74 -34.54 157.64
C TYR A 563 72.49 -33.02 157.53
N SER A 564 72.35 -32.37 158.69
CA SER A 564 72.43 -30.93 159.02
C SER A 564 73.30 -30.08 158.07
N THR A 565 72.95 -28.85 157.71
CA THR A 565 72.59 -27.65 158.51
C THR A 565 71.74 -26.72 157.66
#